data_AF-A0A3Q8UXV7-F1
#
_entry.id   AF-A0A3Q8UXV7-F1
#
_cell.length_a   1.000
_cell.length_b   1.000
_cell.length_c   1.000
_cell.angle_alpha   90.00
_cell.angle_beta   90.00
_cell.angle_gamma   90.00
#
_symmetry.space_group_name_H-M   'P 1'
#
loop_
_entity.id
_entity.type
_entity.pdbx_description
1 polymer ?
#
loop_
_entity_poly.entity_id
_entity_poly.type
_entity_poly.pdbx_seq_one_letter_code
_entity_poly.pdbx_strand_id
1 'polypeptide(L)'
;MSLYIAYNCAIDTTTGVMAGTSYTAGAKCAIQLAATSTVGIRVVEWGVSFNGSAAGTPAVCTLAQASAATTSLTAHSTSTVMPVGDNAKASSLTMGTGSTGYGAAAIVTNTTERQFAGAFVGPTTQYEKQFPLGRDYVVSPSKYCQLRINTAATLTAVAYIVFEEC
;
A
#
# COMPACT_ATOMS: atom_id res chain seq x y z
N MET A 1 9.99 -0.94 -18.31
CA MET A 1 9.26 -0.01 -17.44
C MET A 1 10.05 0.15 -16.14
N SER A 2 9.94 1.28 -15.44
CA SER A 2 10.55 1.41 -14.12
C SER A 2 9.64 0.75 -13.08
N LEU A 3 10.16 -0.20 -12.31
CA LEU A 3 9.47 -0.77 -11.16
C LEU A 3 9.78 0.04 -9.90
N TYR A 4 8.77 0.20 -9.07
CA TYR A 4 8.85 0.89 -7.79
C TYR A 4 8.27 0.02 -6.68
N ILE A 5 8.75 0.22 -5.46
CA ILE A 5 8.16 -0.32 -4.24
C ILE A 5 7.80 0.80 -3.27
N ALA A 6 6.64 0.69 -2.65
CA ALA A 6 6.20 1.58 -1.57
C ALA A 6 5.82 0.73 -0.35
N TYR A 7 6.28 1.17 0.82
CA TYR A 7 6.01 0.52 2.11
C TYR A 7 5.03 1.32 2.95
N ASN A 8 4.32 0.64 3.86
CA ASN A 8 3.36 1.27 4.76
C ASN A 8 4.00 2.00 5.96
N CYS A 9 5.32 2.15 5.99
CA CYS A 9 6.09 2.73 7.07
C CYS A 9 7.36 3.41 6.54
N ALA A 10 8.05 4.15 7.41
CA ALA A 10 9.31 4.78 7.08
C ALA A 10 10.37 3.71 6.75
N ILE A 11 11.19 4.01 5.74
CA ILE A 11 12.30 3.15 5.33
C ILE A 11 13.46 3.32 6.33
N ASP A 12 14.21 2.25 6.57
CA ASP A 12 15.44 2.31 7.37
C ASP A 12 16.41 3.31 6.72
N THR A 13 16.98 4.19 7.52
CA THR A 13 17.93 5.21 7.07
C THR A 13 19.32 5.05 7.68
N THR A 14 19.58 4.05 8.54
CA THR A 14 20.94 3.80 9.07
C THR A 14 21.07 2.47 9.81
N THR A 15 20.51 2.37 11.02
CA THR A 15 20.69 1.22 11.94
C THR A 15 19.35 0.71 12.47
N GLY A 16 18.23 1.13 11.87
CA GLY A 16 16.89 0.92 12.41
C GLY A 16 16.03 0.07 11.48
N VAL A 17 15.84 -1.20 11.83
CA VAL A 17 15.01 -2.11 11.01
C VAL A 17 13.59 -1.56 10.86
N MET A 18 13.00 -1.76 9.67
CA MET A 18 11.61 -1.42 9.37
C MET A 18 10.65 -1.97 10.45
N ALA A 19 10.04 -1.09 11.23
CA ALA A 19 9.20 -1.46 12.36
C ALA A 19 7.74 -1.79 11.98
N GLY A 20 7.35 -1.56 10.73
CA GLY A 20 5.95 -1.63 10.29
C GLY A 20 5.10 -0.49 10.85
N THR A 21 3.79 -0.60 10.65
CA THR A 21 2.79 0.35 11.16
C THR A 21 1.79 -0.36 12.04
N SER A 22 1.45 0.25 13.17
CA SER A 22 0.44 -0.26 14.11
C SER A 22 -0.97 0.13 13.67
N TYR A 23 -1.87 -0.85 13.61
CA TYR A 23 -3.27 -0.71 13.24
C TYR A 23 -4.15 -1.10 14.43
N THR A 24 -4.76 -0.11 15.06
CA THR A 24 -5.85 -0.34 16.03
C THR A 24 -7.08 -0.90 15.33
N ALA A 25 -8.01 -1.48 16.10
CA ALA A 25 -9.24 -2.06 15.55
C ALA A 25 -9.98 -1.11 14.58
N GLY A 26 -10.46 -1.68 13.47
CA GLY A 26 -11.16 -0.98 12.39
C GLY A 26 -10.37 -0.85 11.10
N ALA A 27 -11.05 -0.43 10.04
CA ALA A 27 -10.47 -0.29 8.70
C ALA A 27 -9.63 0.98 8.57
N LYS A 28 -8.38 0.81 8.14
CA LYS A 28 -7.42 1.89 7.88
C LYS A 28 -6.83 1.77 6.48
N CYS A 29 -6.45 2.91 5.90
CA CYS A 29 -5.60 2.94 4.71
C CYS A 29 -4.14 2.82 5.14
N ALA A 30 -3.48 1.75 4.68
CA ALA A 30 -2.09 1.42 4.96
C ALA A 30 -1.12 2.14 4.01
N ILE A 31 -1.45 2.09 2.71
CA ILE A 31 -0.72 2.73 1.62
C ILE A 31 -1.75 3.34 0.68
N GLN A 32 -1.48 4.56 0.24
CA GLN A 32 -2.18 5.23 -0.84
C GLN A 32 -1.17 5.67 -1.90
N LEU A 33 -1.43 5.32 -3.16
CA LEU A 33 -0.67 5.78 -4.31
C LEU A 33 -1.58 6.59 -5.22
N ALA A 34 -1.25 7.85 -5.47
CA ALA A 34 -2.02 8.73 -6.34
C ALA A 34 -1.44 8.70 -7.76
N ALA A 35 -2.13 7.99 -8.66
CA ALA A 35 -1.79 7.99 -10.08
C ALA A 35 -1.90 9.42 -10.62
N THR A 36 -0.97 9.80 -11.51
CA THR A 36 -0.98 11.15 -12.10
C THR A 36 -2.14 11.29 -13.07
N SER A 37 -2.36 12.49 -13.61
CA SER A 37 -3.42 12.72 -14.59
C SER A 37 -3.19 12.04 -15.94
N THR A 38 -1.96 11.64 -16.24
CA THR A 38 -1.56 11.10 -17.55
C THR A 38 -0.99 9.69 -17.48
N VAL A 39 -0.59 9.21 -16.31
CA VAL A 39 0.09 7.91 -16.11
C VAL A 39 -0.68 7.09 -15.08
N GLY A 40 -1.00 5.84 -15.43
CA GLY A 40 -1.65 4.88 -14.57
C GLY A 40 -0.65 4.09 -13.72
N ILE A 41 -1.16 3.24 -12.84
CA ILE A 41 -0.35 2.33 -12.02
C ILE A 41 -0.72 0.90 -12.36
N ARG A 42 0.27 0.07 -12.69
CA ARG A 42 0.12 -1.36 -12.87
C ARG A 42 0.72 -2.07 -11.65
N VAL A 43 -0.11 -2.75 -10.88
CA VAL A 43 0.33 -3.45 -9.66
C VAL A 43 0.90 -4.81 -10.02
N VAL A 44 2.20 -4.99 -9.77
CA VAL A 44 2.95 -6.23 -10.06
C VAL A 44 2.86 -7.19 -8.87
N GLU A 45 2.91 -6.65 -7.66
CA GLU A 45 2.89 -7.42 -6.44
C GLU A 45 2.34 -6.59 -5.29
N TRP A 46 1.68 -7.25 -4.34
CA TRP A 46 1.42 -6.66 -3.04
C TRP A 46 1.52 -7.72 -1.96
N GLY A 47 1.85 -7.28 -0.76
CA GLY A 47 1.96 -8.17 0.38
C GLY A 47 1.77 -7.48 1.70
N VAL A 48 1.48 -8.29 2.71
CA VAL A 48 1.31 -7.89 4.09
C VAL A 48 1.73 -9.02 5.02
N SER A 49 2.46 -8.67 6.08
CA SER A 49 2.84 -9.58 7.16
C SER A 49 2.56 -8.93 8.50
N PHE A 50 2.01 -9.72 9.43
CA PHE A 50 1.72 -9.28 10.79
C PHE A 50 2.74 -9.83 11.79
N ASN A 51 2.97 -9.10 12.88
CA ASN A 51 3.93 -9.47 13.92
C ASN A 51 3.29 -10.08 15.19
N GLY A 52 2.06 -10.60 15.07
CA GLY A 52 1.38 -11.24 16.20
C GLY A 52 2.14 -12.50 16.64
N SER A 53 2.16 -12.75 17.95
CA SER A 53 2.81 -13.92 18.55
C SER A 53 1.84 -15.07 18.86
N ALA A 54 0.54 -14.87 18.66
CA ALA A 54 -0.50 -15.85 18.92
C ALA A 54 -1.59 -15.79 17.85
N ALA A 55 -2.23 -16.94 17.60
CA ALA A 55 -3.39 -17.00 16.72
C ALA A 55 -4.54 -16.15 17.29
N GLY A 56 -5.31 -15.53 16.40
CA GLY A 56 -6.42 -14.66 16.74
C GLY A 56 -7.28 -14.39 15.51
N THR A 57 -8.28 -13.52 15.65
CA THR A 57 -9.16 -13.14 14.54
C THR A 57 -8.33 -12.58 13.37
N PRO A 58 -8.41 -13.17 12.17
CA PRO A 58 -7.66 -12.68 11.02
C PRO A 58 -8.04 -11.24 10.65
N ALA A 59 -7.04 -10.46 10.23
CA ALA A 59 -7.26 -9.16 9.64
C ALA A 59 -7.73 -9.31 8.18
N VAL A 60 -8.58 -8.38 7.73
CA VAL A 60 -8.99 -8.30 6.33
C VAL A 60 -8.10 -7.30 5.61
N CYS A 61 -7.32 -7.77 4.65
CA CYS A 61 -6.45 -6.95 3.82
C CYS A 61 -7.02 -6.87 2.41
N THR A 62 -7.16 -5.67 1.86
CA THR A 62 -7.75 -5.46 0.52
C THR A 62 -6.95 -4.46 -0.29
N LEU A 63 -6.88 -4.72 -1.59
CA LEU A 63 -6.33 -3.80 -2.58
C LEU A 63 -7.47 -3.27 -3.43
N ALA A 64 -7.54 -1.95 -3.59
CA ALA A 64 -8.65 -1.31 -4.29
C ALA A 64 -8.24 -0.04 -5.03
N GLN A 65 -8.98 0.28 -6.09
CA GLN A 65 -9.03 1.61 -6.68
C GLN A 65 -10.10 2.45 -6.00
N ALA A 66 -9.74 3.67 -5.61
CA ALA A 66 -10.65 4.66 -5.06
C ALA A 66 -10.68 5.93 -5.89
N SER A 67 -11.84 6.59 -5.92
CA SER A 67 -12.00 7.92 -6.54
C SER A 67 -11.68 9.08 -5.60
N ALA A 68 -11.69 8.82 -4.29
CA ALA A 68 -11.40 9.80 -3.24
C ALA A 68 -10.16 9.39 -2.45
N ALA A 69 -9.35 10.38 -2.08
CA ALA A 69 -8.19 10.20 -1.24
C ALA A 69 -8.59 10.01 0.22
N THR A 70 -7.87 9.13 0.91
CA THR A 70 -7.74 9.16 2.36
C THR A 70 -6.76 10.28 2.71
N THR A 71 -7.08 11.05 3.75
CA THR A 71 -6.26 12.15 4.27
C THR A 71 -5.55 11.75 5.57
N SER A 72 -4.61 12.58 6.02
CA SER A 72 -3.83 12.37 7.26
C SER A 72 -2.88 11.16 7.23
N LEU A 73 -2.41 10.78 6.04
CA LEU A 73 -1.28 9.87 5.88
C LEU A 73 0.04 10.65 6.05
N THR A 74 1.10 9.94 6.43
CA THR A 74 2.46 10.45 6.26
C THR A 74 2.79 10.43 4.77
N ALA A 75 3.19 11.57 4.21
CA ALA A 75 3.49 11.67 2.79
C ALA A 75 4.67 10.76 2.42
N HIS A 76 4.53 10.03 1.32
CA HIS A 76 5.70 9.47 0.65
C HIS A 76 6.51 10.59 0.00
N SER A 77 7.83 10.40 -0.07
CA SER A 77 8.74 11.12 -0.94
C SER A 77 9.22 10.21 -2.08
N THR A 78 9.92 10.81 -3.05
CA THR A 78 10.63 10.08 -4.11
C THR A 78 11.75 9.16 -3.61
N SER A 79 12.22 9.34 -2.37
CA SER A 79 13.16 8.40 -1.74
C SER A 79 12.47 7.26 -1.00
N THR A 80 11.19 7.42 -0.64
CA THR A 80 10.41 6.34 0.01
C THR A 80 9.58 5.50 -0.95
N VAL A 81 9.37 5.99 -2.17
CA VAL A 81 8.91 5.19 -3.31
C VAL A 81 10.18 4.81 -4.07
N MET A 82 10.74 3.66 -3.74
CA MET A 82 12.07 3.29 -4.20
C MET A 82 12.01 2.59 -5.56
N PRO A 83 12.86 2.95 -6.53
CA PRO A 83 13.02 2.16 -7.74
C PRO A 83 13.68 0.81 -7.38
N VAL A 84 13.15 -0.29 -7.91
CA VAL A 84 13.64 -1.66 -7.62
C VAL A 84 14.13 -2.41 -8.87
N GLY A 85 14.26 -1.70 -10.00
CA GLY A 85 14.85 -2.22 -11.24
C GLY A 85 15.99 -1.35 -11.77
N ASP A 86 16.59 -1.77 -12.89
CA ASP A 86 17.80 -1.17 -13.50
C ASP A 86 17.66 0.33 -13.86
N ASN A 87 16.42 0.84 -13.92
CA ASN A 87 16.14 2.24 -14.24
C ASN A 87 15.79 3.02 -12.96
N ALA A 88 16.80 3.60 -12.32
CA ALA A 88 16.68 4.39 -11.08
C ALA A 88 16.05 5.79 -11.27
N LYS A 89 15.04 5.92 -12.13
CA LYS A 89 14.29 7.18 -12.26
C LYS A 89 13.41 7.39 -11.04
N ALA A 90 13.20 8.65 -10.67
CA ALA A 90 12.23 8.99 -9.64
C ALA A 90 10.80 8.73 -10.15
N SER A 91 9.94 8.23 -9.25
CA SER A 91 8.51 8.05 -9.51
C SER A 91 7.84 9.38 -9.86
N SER A 92 6.89 9.34 -10.79
CA SER A 92 6.09 10.49 -11.22
C SER A 92 4.83 10.72 -10.36
N LEU A 93 4.54 9.82 -9.41
CA LEU A 93 3.35 9.92 -8.55
C LEU A 93 3.24 11.26 -7.82
N THR A 94 2.01 11.71 -7.60
CA THR A 94 1.76 12.93 -6.83
C THR A 94 1.99 12.67 -5.35
N MET A 95 3.07 13.24 -4.80
CA MET A 95 3.44 13.09 -3.39
C MET A 95 2.64 14.05 -2.50
N GLY A 96 2.16 13.58 -1.34
CA GLY A 96 1.44 14.41 -0.39
C GLY A 96 0.55 13.62 0.58
N THR A 97 0.20 14.23 1.71
CA THR A 97 -0.57 13.58 2.80
C THR A 97 -2.02 13.22 2.43
N GLY A 98 -2.56 13.83 1.36
CA GLY A 98 -3.83 13.48 0.71
C GLY A 98 -3.65 12.94 -0.71
N SER A 99 -2.44 12.52 -1.07
CA SER A 99 -2.12 11.94 -2.38
C SER A 99 -1.35 10.64 -2.16
N THR A 100 -0.05 10.58 -2.44
CA THR A 100 0.76 9.37 -2.18
C THR A 100 1.33 9.40 -0.77
N GLY A 101 0.95 8.43 0.07
CA GLY A 101 1.34 8.36 1.49
C GLY A 101 1.09 7.01 2.15
N TYR A 102 1.59 6.87 3.38
CA TYR A 102 1.52 5.66 4.20
C TYR A 102 1.09 5.97 5.64
N GLY A 103 0.64 4.95 6.37
CA GLY A 103 0.33 5.04 7.79
C GLY A 103 -0.91 4.24 8.19
N ALA A 104 -1.62 4.69 9.23
CA ALA A 104 -2.85 4.06 9.72
C ALA A 104 -4.02 5.06 9.68
N ALA A 105 -4.23 5.69 8.52
CA ALA A 105 -5.24 6.72 8.39
C ALA A 105 -6.66 6.10 8.35
N ALA A 106 -7.61 6.75 9.04
CA ALA A 106 -9.01 6.35 8.96
C ALA A 106 -9.54 6.59 7.55
N ILE A 107 -10.32 5.65 7.04
CA ILE A 107 -10.97 5.79 5.73
C ILE A 107 -12.24 6.63 5.94
N VAL A 108 -12.17 7.95 5.71
CA VAL A 108 -13.26 8.89 6.04
C VAL A 108 -14.27 9.03 4.90
N THR A 109 -13.80 8.93 3.66
CA THR A 109 -14.62 8.99 2.45
C THR A 109 -14.09 7.97 1.45
N ASN A 110 -14.84 6.90 1.17
CA ASN A 110 -14.47 5.94 0.14
C ASN A 110 -15.57 5.74 -0.90
N THR A 111 -15.35 6.27 -2.10
CA THR A 111 -15.97 5.73 -3.30
C THR A 111 -15.01 4.70 -3.87
N THR A 112 -15.03 3.49 -3.30
CA THR A 112 -14.30 2.36 -3.90
C THR A 112 -14.91 2.09 -5.26
N GLU A 113 -14.14 2.27 -6.33
CA GLU A 113 -14.64 2.07 -7.69
C GLU A 113 -14.46 0.62 -8.12
N ARG A 114 -13.29 0.04 -7.78
CA ARG A 114 -12.95 -1.34 -8.11
C ARG A 114 -12.20 -1.97 -6.95
N GLN A 115 -12.64 -3.14 -6.51
CA GLN A 115 -11.89 -3.97 -5.59
C GLN A 115 -11.08 -4.97 -6.41
N PHE A 116 -9.77 -4.95 -6.24
CA PHE A 116 -8.86 -5.79 -7.01
C PHE A 116 -8.63 -7.12 -6.32
N ALA A 117 -8.27 -7.09 -5.03
CA ALA A 117 -7.98 -8.29 -4.26
C ALA A 117 -8.40 -8.15 -2.79
N GLY A 118 -8.53 -9.29 -2.12
CA GLY A 118 -8.80 -9.38 -0.69
C GLY A 118 -8.31 -10.70 -0.12
N ALA A 119 -7.82 -10.66 1.12
CA ALA A 119 -7.39 -11.85 1.87
C ALA A 119 -7.68 -11.68 3.36
N PHE A 120 -8.06 -12.78 4.01
CA PHE A 120 -7.96 -12.90 5.46
C PHE A 120 -6.54 -13.34 5.81
N VAL A 121 -5.88 -12.57 6.67
CA VAL A 121 -4.49 -12.82 7.08
C VAL A 121 -4.46 -12.94 8.59
N GLY A 122 -4.01 -14.09 9.08
CA GLY A 122 -3.87 -14.35 10.52
C GLY A 122 -2.77 -13.48 11.15
N PRO A 123 -2.85 -13.17 12.45
CA PRO A 123 -1.87 -12.32 13.14
C PRO A 123 -0.43 -12.84 13.09
N THR A 124 -0.25 -14.16 12.94
CA THR A 124 1.06 -14.85 12.91
C THR A 124 1.47 -15.24 11.49
N THR A 125 0.83 -14.67 10.45
CA THR A 125 0.97 -15.12 9.06
C THR A 125 1.26 -13.96 8.12
N GLN A 126 1.67 -14.31 6.90
CA GLN A 126 1.91 -13.38 5.80
C GLN A 126 1.05 -13.75 4.60
N TYR A 127 0.76 -12.76 3.77
CA TYR A 127 0.10 -12.93 2.49
C TYR A 127 0.83 -12.12 1.44
N GLU A 128 1.17 -12.78 0.33
CA GLU A 128 1.86 -12.17 -0.79
C GLU A 128 1.19 -12.65 -2.07
N LYS A 129 0.90 -11.73 -2.98
CA LYS A 129 0.33 -12.06 -4.29
C LYS A 129 1.09 -11.32 -5.38
N GLN A 130 1.78 -12.11 -6.19
CA GLN A 130 2.44 -11.65 -7.39
C GLN A 130 1.56 -11.91 -8.62
N PHE A 131 1.63 -10.99 -9.59
CA PHE A 131 0.98 -11.08 -10.89
C PHE A 131 2.05 -11.22 -11.96
N PRO A 132 2.53 -12.45 -12.25
CA PRO A 132 3.43 -12.65 -13.37
C PRO A 132 2.63 -12.52 -14.69
N LEU A 133 3.24 -11.86 -15.69
CA LEU A 133 2.82 -11.88 -17.10
C LEU A 133 1.52 -11.13 -17.45
N GLY A 134 1.40 -9.86 -17.05
CA GLY A 134 0.47 -8.92 -17.70
C GLY A 134 -1.00 -9.06 -17.33
N ARG A 135 -1.33 -9.90 -16.33
CA ARG A 135 -2.68 -10.03 -15.73
C ARG A 135 -2.86 -9.15 -14.50
N ASP A 136 -2.13 -8.05 -14.50
CA ASP A 136 -1.95 -7.15 -13.38
C ASP A 136 -3.19 -6.29 -13.18
N TYR A 137 -3.39 -5.82 -11.95
CA TYR A 137 -4.40 -4.80 -11.71
C TYR A 137 -3.90 -3.45 -12.20
N VAL A 138 -4.72 -2.79 -13.02
CA VAL A 138 -4.41 -1.45 -13.53
C VAL A 138 -5.32 -0.44 -12.84
N VAL A 139 -4.68 0.49 -12.15
CA VAL A 139 -5.29 1.70 -11.59
C VAL A 139 -5.25 2.77 -12.67
N SER A 140 -6.42 3.31 -12.99
CA SER A 140 -6.54 4.34 -14.02
C SER A 140 -5.87 5.66 -13.59
N PRO A 141 -5.41 6.50 -14.54
CA PRO A 141 -4.93 7.85 -14.24
C PRO A 141 -5.96 8.66 -13.42
N SER A 142 -5.48 9.60 -12.61
CA SER A 142 -6.28 10.41 -11.67
C SER A 142 -7.07 9.63 -10.61
N LYS A 143 -6.66 8.39 -10.32
CA LYS A 143 -7.27 7.54 -9.27
C LYS A 143 -6.24 7.15 -8.22
N TYR A 144 -6.75 6.64 -7.11
CA TYR A 144 -5.94 6.21 -5.98
C TYR A 144 -5.88 4.68 -5.92
N CYS A 145 -4.67 4.11 -5.86
CA CYS A 145 -4.46 2.76 -5.41
C CYS A 145 -4.40 2.77 -3.88
N GLN A 146 -5.23 1.97 -3.21
CA GLN A 146 -5.26 1.90 -1.76
C GLN A 146 -5.10 0.45 -1.30
N LEU A 147 -4.07 0.22 -0.48
CA LEU A 147 -3.98 -0.96 0.36
C LEU A 147 -4.64 -0.63 1.69
N ARG A 148 -5.62 -1.44 2.09
CA ARG A 148 -6.42 -1.23 3.28
C ARG A 148 -6.35 -2.45 4.18
N ILE A 149 -6.22 -2.19 5.47
CA ILE A 149 -6.13 -3.23 6.50
C ILE A 149 -7.23 -2.95 7.53
N ASN A 150 -8.05 -3.97 7.80
CA ASN A 150 -9.07 -3.93 8.84
C ASN A 150 -8.76 -5.00 9.88
N THR A 151 -8.44 -4.57 11.09
CA THR A 151 -8.08 -5.47 12.20
C THR A 151 -9.19 -5.49 13.25
N ALA A 152 -9.37 -6.63 13.93
CA ALA A 152 -10.28 -6.74 15.08
C ALA A 152 -9.63 -6.30 16.40
N ALA A 153 -8.29 -6.24 16.44
CA ALA A 153 -7.48 -5.83 17.58
C ALA A 153 -6.22 -5.12 17.08
N THR A 154 -5.45 -4.50 17.99
CA THR A 154 -4.21 -3.83 17.62
C THR A 154 -3.17 -4.83 17.09
N LEU A 155 -2.75 -4.66 15.85
CA LEU A 155 -1.70 -5.46 15.21
C LEU A 155 -0.72 -4.54 14.49
N THR A 156 0.57 -4.89 14.50
CA THR A 156 1.55 -4.19 13.66
C THR A 156 1.75 -4.99 12.39
N ALA A 157 1.75 -4.29 11.25
CA ALA A 157 1.94 -4.90 9.95
C ALA A 157 3.04 -4.19 9.16
N VAL A 158 3.86 -4.97 8.47
CA VAL A 158 4.65 -4.50 7.35
C VAL A 158 3.85 -4.83 6.09
N ALA A 159 3.60 -3.83 5.26
CA ALA A 159 2.85 -4.00 4.03
C ALA A 159 3.52 -3.23 2.89
N TYR A 160 3.38 -3.71 1.67
CA TYR A 160 4.03 -3.14 0.51
C TYR A 160 3.21 -3.31 -0.77
N ILE A 161 3.50 -2.44 -1.75
CA ILE A 161 3.01 -2.53 -3.12
C ILE A 161 4.21 -2.37 -4.05
N VAL A 162 4.39 -3.33 -4.96
CA VAL A 162 5.30 -3.21 -6.10
C VAL A 162 4.48 -2.87 -7.34
N PHE A 163 4.90 -1.84 -8.05
CA PHE A 163 4.15 -1.34 -9.19
C PHE A 163 5.03 -0.77 -10.29
N GLU A 164 4.45 -0.68 -11.48
CA GLU A 164 4.99 0.04 -12.62
C GLU A 164 4.11 1.25 -12.94
N GLU A 165 4.74 2.31 -13.42
CA GLU A 165 4.06 3.47 -13.99
C GLU A 165 3.83 3.23 -15.49
N CYS A 166 2.58 3.32 -15.95
CA CYS A 166 2.17 2.95 -17.32
C CYS A 166 1.41 4.03 -18.08
#